data_AF-A0A7X2CZZ0-F1
#
_entry.id   AF-A0A7X2CZZ0-F1
#
_cell.length_a   1.000
_cell.length_b   1.000
_cell.length_c   1.000
_cell.angle_alpha   90.00
_cell.angle_beta   90.00
_cell.angle_gamma   90.00
#
_symmetry.space_group_name_H-M   'P 1'
#
loop_
_entity.id
_entity.type
_entity.pdbx_description
1 polymer ?
#
loop_
_entity_poly.entity_id
_entity_poly.type
_entity_poly.pdbx_seq_one_letter_code
_entity_poly.pdbx_strand_id
1 'polypeptide(L)' 'MKLWEINRKTFHSIQEVQLSCFEYIECFYNNYNPHSANHELTPNQK' A
#
# COMPACT_ATOMS: atom_id res chain seq x y z
N MET A 1 -7.47 11.62 3.94
CA MET A 1 -6.88 10.46 4.64
C MET A 1 -7.80 9.27 4.39
N LYS A 2 -7.39 8.35 3.52
CA LYS A 2 -8.22 7.24 3.08
C LYS A 2 -8.32 6.28 4.27
N LEU A 3 -9.51 6.13 4.87
CA LEU A 3 -9.73 5.30 6.07
C LEU A 3 -9.17 3.86 5.95
N TRP A 4 -9.01 3.35 4.72
CA TRP A 4 -8.38 2.06 4.40
C TRP A 4 -6.96 1.89 4.95
N GLU A 5 -6.24 3.00 5.21
CA GLU A 5 -4.84 2.98 5.68
C GLU A 5 -4.69 2.62 7.17
N ILE A 6 -5.79 2.64 7.95
CA ILE A 6 -5.71 2.49 9.41
C ILE A 6 -6.13 1.08 9.82
N ASN A 7 -5.54 0.06 9.19
CA ASN A 7 -5.43 -1.24 9.84
C ASN A 7 -4.32 -1.12 10.89
N ARG A 8 -4.69 -0.83 12.15
CA ARG A 8 -3.74 -0.86 13.28
C ARG A 8 -3.36 -2.31 13.57
N LYS A 9 -2.52 -2.90 12.71
CA LYS A 9 -1.81 -4.14 13.02
C LYS A 9 -0.82 -3.85 14.14
N THR A 10 -0.79 -4.70 15.15
CA THR A 10 0.27 -4.70 16.16
C THR A 10 1.41 -5.56 15.64
N PHE A 11 2.61 -4.98 15.59
CA PHE A 11 3.83 -5.66 15.16
C PHE A 11 4.74 -5.89 16.37
N HIS A 12 5.41 -7.04 16.39
CA HIS A 12 6.32 -7.43 17.48
C HIS A 12 7.80 -7.38 17.05
N SER A 13 8.05 -7.13 15.77
CA SER A 13 9.41 -6.98 15.22
C SER A 13 9.44 -6.03 14.02
N ILE A 14 10.63 -5.49 13.71
CA ILE A 14 10.84 -4.63 12.52
C ILE A 14 10.65 -5.44 11.23
N GLN A 15 11.01 -6.71 11.24
CA GLN A 15 10.87 -7.61 10.10
C GLN A 15 9.39 -7.80 9.71
N GLU A 16 8.48 -7.91 10.70
CA GLU A 16 7.04 -7.98 10.45
C GLU A 16 6.50 -6.69 9.81
N VAL A 17 7.00 -5.53 10.25
CA VAL A 17 6.65 -4.24 9.65
C VAL A 17 7.12 -4.18 8.20
N GLN A 18 8.37 -4.56 7.95
CA GLN A 18 8.95 -4.58 6.60
C GLN A 18 8.14 -5.48 5.66
N LEU A 19 7.84 -6.70 6.09
CA LEU A 19 7.01 -7.63 5.30
C LEU A 19 5.62 -7.05 5.03
N SER A 20 4.96 -6.50 6.06
CA SER A 20 3.64 -5.89 5.90
C SER A 20 3.66 -4.68 4.96
N CYS A 21 4.76 -3.93 4.87
CA CYS A 21 4.92 -2.86 3.89
C CYS A 21 5.00 -3.40 2.47
N PHE A 22 5.79 -4.45 2.22
CA PHE A 22 5.88 -5.05 0.90
C PHE A 22 4.54 -5.63 0.45
N GLU A 23 3.84 -6.36 1.33
CA GLU A 23 2.50 -6.88 1.03
C GLU A 23 1.51 -5.76 0.71
N TYR A 24 1.54 -4.66 1.47
CA TYR A 24 0.68 -3.52 1.20
C TYR A 24 0.97 -2.90 -0.16
N ILE A 25 2.24 -2.73 -0.51
CA ILE A 25 2.64 -2.12 -1.79
C ILE A 25 2.18 -3.01 -2.96
N GLU A 26 2.55 -4.28 -2.94
CA GLU A 26 2.32 -5.21 -4.05
C GLU A 26 0.85 -5.60 -4.19
N CYS A 27 0.20 -5.97 -3.10
CA CYS A 27 -1.17 -6.47 -3.16
C CYS A 27 -2.20 -5.34 -3.22
N PHE A 28 -1.90 -4.17 -2.64
CA PHE A 28 -2.88 -3.08 -2.53
C PHE A 28 -2.51 -1.82 -3.30
N TYR A 29 -1.39 -1.17 -2.95
CA TYR A 29 -1.07 0.17 -3.46
C TYR A 29 -0.91 0.17 -4.99
N ASN A 30 -0.06 -0.72 -5.51
CA ASN A 30 0.25 -0.79 -6.94
C ASN A 30 -0.96 -1.19 -7.80
N ASN A 31 -1.93 -1.91 -7.23
CA ASN A 31 -3.09 -2.43 -7.94
C ASN A 31 -4.31 -1.50 -7.90
N TYR A 32 -4.55 -0.81 -6.78
CA TYR A 32 -5.84 -0.15 -6.53
C TYR A 32 -5.75 1.34 -6.22
N ASN A 33 -4.54 1.90 -6.05
CA ASN A 33 -4.40 3.31 -5.71
C ASN A 33 -3.97 4.12 -6.95
N PRO A 34 -4.92 4.76 -7.66
CA PRO A 34 -4.58 5.63 -8.78
C PRO A 34 -3.87 6.89 -8.28
N HIS A 35 -2.96 7.40 -9.10
CA HIS A 35 -2.18 8.59 -8.79
C HIS A 35 -2.34 9.65 -9.88
N SER A 36 -2.53 10.90 -9.47
CA SER A 36 -2.59 12.04 -10.38
C SER A 36 -1.30 12.20 -11.19
N ALA A 37 -0.14 11.86 -10.59
CA ALA A 37 1.15 11.81 -11.27
C ALA A 37 1.23 10.74 -12.39
N ASN A 38 0.31 9.79 -12.39
CA ASN A 38 0.16 8.73 -13.40
C ASN A 38 -1.14 8.89 -14.20
N HIS A 39 -1.66 10.12 -14.36
CA HIS A 39 -2.92 10.36 -15.07
C HIS A 39 -4.12 9.58 -14.51
N GLU A 40 -4.19 9.48 -13.19
CA GLU A 40 -5.22 8.69 -12.48
C GLU A 40 -5.15 7.17 -12.76
N LEU A 41 -4.00 6.68 -13.25
CA LEU A 41 -3.71 5.25 -13.33
C LEU A 41 -2.98 4.78 -12.08
N THR A 42 -3.16 3.50 -11.74
CA THR A 42 -2.34 2.87 -10.71
C THR A 42 -0.93 2.59 -11.24
N PRO A 43 0.07 2.38 -10.36
CA PRO A 43 1.42 2.03 -10.78
C PRO A 43 1.48 0.85 -11.77
N ASN A 44 0.66 -0.20 -11.57
CA ASN A 44 0.63 -1.36 -12.47
C ASN A 44 -0.14 -1.13 -13.78
N GLN A 45 -0.80 0.02 -13.94
CA GLN A 45 -1.58 0.38 -15.12
C GLN A 45 -0.92 1.45 -16.01
N LYS A 46 0.20 2.04 -15.56
CA LYS A 46 0.93 3.09 -16.27
C LYS A 46 1.65 2.56 -17.51
#